data_AF-A0A2P5WTG9-F1
#
_entry.id   AF-A0A2P5WTG9-F1
#
_cell.length_a   1.000
_cell.length_b   1.000
_cell.length_c   1.000
_cell.angle_alpha   90.00
_cell.angle_beta   90.00
_cell.angle_gamma   90.00
#
_symmetry.space_group_name_H-M   'P 1'
#
loop_
_entity.id
_entity.type
_entity.pdbx_description
1 polymer ?
#
loop_
_entity_poly.entity_id
_entity_poly.type
_entity_poly.pdbx_seq_one_letter_code
_entity_poly.pdbx_strand_id
1 'polypeptide(L)'
;MECWLKYSEKPSLNFKDRYPEGYRNSHRNVPVIVPWSALRDDPEQILAGRPPLPECRTELHTDYDGDCVRWGLTHHKESAADCCQACLDQAKAAKPGEKKCNIWVYCPSETGCYSPDKYEHKHMECWLKYQDVTVRSQSEISTIHDHQQSIWDLATDSIECPVYM
;
A
#
# COMPACT_ATOMS: atom_id res chain seq x y z
N MET A 1 -5.72 -21.94 -0.25
CA MET A 1 -6.42 -20.82 0.41
C MET A 1 -6.64 -19.76 -0.63
N GLU A 2 -7.89 -19.45 -0.93
CA GLU A 2 -8.27 -18.50 -1.97
C GLU A 2 -8.50 -17.12 -1.36
N CYS A 3 -7.53 -16.22 -1.55
CA CYS A 3 -7.65 -14.80 -1.24
C CYS A 3 -8.21 -14.10 -2.49
N TRP A 4 -9.51 -14.24 -2.75
CA TRP A 4 -10.16 -13.48 -3.81
C TRP A 4 -10.93 -12.30 -3.22
N LEU A 5 -10.91 -11.19 -3.97
CA LEU A 5 -11.53 -9.89 -3.72
C LEU A 5 -10.60 -8.87 -3.07
N LYS A 6 -9.66 -8.36 -3.88
CA LYS A 6 -9.28 -6.94 -4.02
C LYS A 6 -8.05 -6.86 -4.94
N TYR A 7 -8.26 -7.19 -6.22
CA TYR A 7 -7.26 -6.95 -7.27
C TYR A 7 -7.53 -5.55 -7.83
N SER A 8 -6.54 -4.67 -7.74
CA SER A 8 -6.48 -3.39 -8.45
C SER A 8 -5.20 -3.36 -9.25
N GLU A 9 -5.32 -3.08 -10.55
CA GLU A 9 -4.20 -3.03 -11.50
C GLU A 9 -3.16 -1.95 -11.16
N LYS A 10 -3.49 -1.04 -10.24
CA LYS A 10 -2.59 -0.02 -9.70
C LYS A 10 -2.63 -0.07 -8.17
N PRO A 11 -1.47 -0.02 -7.49
CA PRO A 11 -1.41 0.16 -6.04
C PRO A 11 -2.18 1.41 -5.58
N SER A 12 -3.48 1.31 -5.32
CA SER A 12 -4.36 2.43 -5.01
C SER A 12 -4.63 2.50 -3.52
N LEU A 13 -4.50 3.70 -2.97
CA LEU A 13 -5.16 4.07 -1.72
C LEU A 13 -6.67 3.80 -1.88
N ASN A 14 -7.28 3.00 -1.01
CA ASN A 14 -8.73 2.79 -1.03
C ASN A 14 -9.42 4.01 -0.44
N PHE A 15 -9.09 4.35 0.81
CA PHE A 15 -9.61 5.53 1.50
C PHE A 15 -8.56 6.13 2.41
N LYS A 16 -8.60 7.46 2.53
CA LYS A 16 -7.79 8.25 3.45
C LYS A 16 -8.66 9.28 4.16
N ASP A 17 -8.37 9.50 5.44
CA ASP A 17 -9.00 10.49 6.29
C ASP A 17 -10.52 10.34 6.36
N ARG A 18 -11.27 11.17 5.65
CA ARG A 18 -12.73 11.18 5.67
C ARG A 18 -13.28 10.49 4.45
N TYR A 19 -14.27 9.63 4.64
CA TYR A 19 -15.04 9.10 3.51
C TYR A 19 -15.74 10.26 2.77
N PRO A 20 -15.68 10.30 1.43
CA PRO A 20 -16.30 11.38 0.65
C PRO A 20 -17.78 11.55 0.97
N GLU A 21 -18.26 12.80 1.00
CA GLU A 21 -19.65 13.09 1.38
C GLU A 21 -20.67 12.36 0.50
N GLY A 22 -20.48 12.36 -0.82
CA GLY A 22 -21.37 11.62 -1.75
C GLY A 22 -21.40 10.11 -1.47
N TYR A 23 -20.26 9.54 -1.06
CA TYR A 23 -20.18 8.13 -0.67
C TYR A 23 -20.97 7.88 0.62
N ARG A 24 -20.82 8.74 1.62
CA ARG A 24 -21.56 8.66 2.89
C ARG A 24 -23.07 8.87 2.73
N ASN A 25 -23.48 9.74 1.81
CA ASN A 25 -24.89 9.99 1.51
C ASN A 25 -25.60 8.76 0.95
N SER A 26 -24.88 7.92 0.19
CA SER A 26 -25.39 6.65 -0.35
C SER A 26 -25.19 5.47 0.60
N HIS A 27 -24.32 5.59 1.60
CA HIS A 27 -23.99 4.53 2.56
C HIS A 27 -24.17 5.01 4.00
N ARG A 28 -25.42 4.98 4.50
CA ARG A 28 -25.82 5.58 5.80
C ARG A 28 -25.06 5.08 7.04
N ASN A 29 -24.45 3.89 6.97
CA ASN A 29 -23.72 3.29 8.10
C ASN A 29 -22.20 3.53 8.02
N VAL A 30 -21.72 4.30 7.04
CA VAL A 30 -20.29 4.60 6.88
C VAL A 30 -19.85 5.64 7.90
N PRO A 31 -18.77 5.38 8.67
CA PRO A 31 -18.24 6.36 9.62
C PRO A 31 -17.74 7.61 8.90
N VAL A 32 -17.58 8.71 9.63
CA VAL A 32 -17.04 9.96 9.06
C VAL A 32 -15.60 9.78 8.62
N ILE A 33 -14.81 9.08 9.44
CA ILE A 33 -13.36 8.91 9.32
C ILE A 33 -13.06 7.43 9.08
N VAL A 34 -12.07 7.15 8.23
CA VAL A 34 -11.53 5.82 8.00
C VAL A 34 -10.96 5.27 9.32
N PRO A 35 -11.41 4.10 9.80
CA PRO A 35 -10.98 3.58 11.10
C PRO A 35 -9.67 2.75 11.04
N TRP A 36 -9.17 2.46 9.85
CA TRP A 36 -7.98 1.64 9.62
C TRP A 36 -6.67 2.40 9.87
N SER A 37 -5.63 1.67 10.28
CA SER A 37 -4.25 2.15 10.30
C SER A 37 -3.42 1.31 9.33
N ALA A 38 -2.56 1.93 8.55
CA ALA A 38 -1.80 1.24 7.51
C ALA A 38 -0.42 1.86 7.31
N LEU A 39 0.29 1.51 6.23
CA LEU A 39 1.66 1.99 5.93
C LEU A 39 1.68 3.33 5.15
N ARG A 40 2.08 4.49 5.74
CA ARG A 40 2.75 5.66 5.10
C ARG A 40 3.44 6.68 6.05
N ASP A 41 4.14 7.65 5.46
CA ASP A 41 5.28 8.47 5.93
C ASP A 41 5.12 9.47 7.11
N ASP A 42 4.25 9.27 8.13
CA ASP A 42 4.16 10.24 9.26
C ASP A 42 4.33 9.59 10.66
N PRO A 43 5.42 9.89 11.41
CA PRO A 43 5.77 9.20 12.65
C PRO A 43 5.10 9.67 13.97
N GLU A 44 4.18 10.65 13.99
CA GLU A 44 3.76 11.30 15.26
C GLU A 44 2.29 11.15 15.69
N GLN A 45 1.67 9.96 15.60
CA GLN A 45 0.40 9.70 16.31
C GLN A 45 0.38 8.39 17.12
N ILE A 46 -0.05 8.50 18.37
CA ILE A 46 -0.05 7.43 19.38
C ILE A 46 -1.17 6.43 19.08
N LEU A 47 -0.79 5.28 18.52
CA LEU A 47 -1.62 4.08 18.50
C LEU A 47 -1.56 3.37 19.86
N ALA A 48 -2.62 2.67 20.23
CA ALA A 48 -2.59 1.77 21.37
C ALA A 48 -1.57 0.63 21.11
N GLY A 49 -0.64 0.42 22.04
CA GLY A 49 0.40 -0.61 21.95
C GLY A 49 1.82 -0.06 21.78
N ARG A 50 2.77 -0.95 21.46
CA ARG A 50 4.16 -0.56 21.16
C ARG A 50 4.18 0.34 19.92
N PRO A 51 4.96 1.45 19.90
CA PRO A 51 5.09 2.26 18.70
C PRO A 51 5.62 1.41 17.53
N PRO A 52 5.03 1.55 16.33
CA PRO A 52 5.54 0.90 15.12
C PRO A 52 7.00 1.25 14.86
N LEU A 53 7.78 0.31 14.32
CA LEU A 53 9.16 0.57 13.91
C LEU A 53 9.17 1.66 12.80
N PRO A 54 10.24 2.45 12.64
CA PRO A 54 10.32 3.46 11.57
C PRO A 54 10.10 2.90 10.16
N GLU A 55 10.53 1.66 9.93
CA GLU A 55 10.29 0.92 8.68
C GLU A 55 8.80 0.60 8.43
N CYS A 56 7.99 0.59 9.49
CA CYS A 56 6.56 0.36 9.43
C CYS A 56 5.76 1.57 8.98
N ARG A 57 6.39 2.77 8.87
CA ARG A 57 5.83 4.05 8.41
C ARG A 57 4.31 4.08 8.61
N THR A 58 3.83 4.27 9.83
CA THR A 58 2.40 4.07 10.10
C THR A 58 1.58 5.30 9.77
N GLU A 59 0.52 5.13 9.01
CA GLU A 59 -0.43 6.15 8.63
C GLU A 59 -1.83 5.81 9.17
N LEU A 60 -2.39 6.72 9.94
CA LEU A 60 -3.75 6.58 10.47
C LEU A 60 -4.80 6.90 9.42
N HIS A 61 -6.00 6.42 9.66
CA HIS A 61 -7.19 6.67 8.85
C HIS A 61 -6.98 6.30 7.39
N THR A 62 -6.39 5.14 7.16
CA THR A 62 -5.94 4.73 5.82
C THR A 62 -6.22 3.25 5.60
N ASP A 63 -6.92 2.93 4.50
CA ASP A 63 -7.01 1.57 3.97
C ASP A 63 -6.32 1.54 2.60
N TYR A 64 -5.36 0.63 2.44
CA TYR A 64 -4.68 0.38 1.16
C TYR A 64 -5.25 -0.85 0.51
N ASP A 65 -5.37 -0.82 -0.82
CA ASP A 65 -5.73 -2.02 -1.56
C ASP A 65 -4.58 -3.03 -1.66
N GLY A 66 -4.81 -4.16 -2.33
CA GLY A 66 -3.74 -5.07 -2.72
C GLY A 66 -4.08 -6.53 -2.58
N ASP A 67 -3.26 -7.36 -3.23
CA ASP A 67 -3.36 -8.79 -3.20
C ASP A 67 -3.09 -9.30 -1.78
N CYS A 68 -4.09 -9.89 -1.16
CA CYS A 68 -3.96 -10.43 0.16
C CYS A 68 -2.98 -11.63 0.17
N VAL A 69 -1.87 -11.47 0.91
CA VAL A 69 -0.88 -12.54 1.17
C VAL A 69 -1.10 -13.20 2.54
N ARG A 70 -1.85 -12.54 3.45
CA ARG A 70 -2.42 -13.16 4.65
C ARG A 70 -3.80 -12.58 4.95
N TRP A 71 -4.76 -13.48 5.10
CA TRP A 71 -6.16 -13.17 5.31
C TRP A 71 -6.44 -12.58 6.70
N GLY A 72 -6.96 -11.35 6.76
CA GLY A 72 -7.10 -10.62 8.02
C GLY A 72 -8.23 -11.08 8.93
N LEU A 73 -9.34 -11.62 8.39
CA LEU A 73 -10.47 -12.11 9.23
C LEU A 73 -10.07 -13.22 10.21
N THR A 74 -8.98 -13.92 9.93
CA THR A 74 -8.44 -14.98 10.78
C THR A 74 -7.02 -14.69 11.28
N HIS A 75 -6.47 -13.51 10.95
CA HIS A 75 -5.14 -13.10 11.35
C HIS A 75 -5.21 -11.86 12.24
N HIS A 76 -5.26 -12.09 13.56
CA HIS A 76 -5.32 -11.03 14.55
C HIS A 76 -3.93 -10.72 15.13
N LYS A 77 -3.69 -9.44 15.44
CA LYS A 77 -2.48 -8.93 16.08
C LYS A 77 -2.83 -7.91 17.15
N GLU A 78 -2.05 -7.85 18.23
CA GLU A 78 -2.35 -6.99 19.39
C GLU A 78 -2.13 -5.51 19.09
N SER A 79 -1.33 -5.19 18.09
CA SER A 79 -1.05 -3.82 17.69
C SER A 79 -0.74 -3.68 16.21
N ALA A 80 -0.77 -2.43 15.72
CA ALA A 80 -0.28 -2.09 14.39
C ALA A 80 1.21 -2.44 14.22
N ALA A 81 2.02 -2.29 15.26
CA ALA A 81 3.43 -2.69 15.24
C ALA A 81 3.59 -4.19 15.01
N ASP A 82 2.78 -5.02 15.67
CA ASP A 82 2.81 -6.48 15.48
C ASP A 82 2.28 -6.91 14.10
N CYS A 83 1.34 -6.13 13.54
CA CYS A 83 0.86 -6.34 12.18
C CYS A 83 1.94 -6.01 11.14
N CYS A 84 2.63 -4.88 11.31
CA CYS A 84 3.80 -4.55 10.51
C CYS A 84 4.89 -5.63 10.61
N GLN A 85 5.24 -6.05 11.83
CA GLN A 85 6.25 -7.09 12.01
C GLN A 85 5.85 -8.38 11.30
N ALA A 86 4.57 -8.76 11.35
CA ALA A 86 4.06 -9.91 10.62
C ALA A 86 4.19 -9.77 9.09
N CYS A 87 4.04 -8.56 8.54
CA CYS A 87 4.30 -8.28 7.13
C CYS A 87 5.78 -8.51 6.79
N LEU A 88 6.68 -7.95 7.58
CA LEU A 88 8.12 -8.10 7.40
C LEU A 88 8.56 -9.56 7.50
N ASP A 89 8.01 -10.30 8.45
CA ASP A 89 8.29 -11.73 8.64
C ASP A 89 7.76 -12.56 7.47
N GLN A 90 6.55 -12.26 6.97
CA GLN A 90 6.03 -12.92 5.78
C GLN A 90 6.91 -12.64 4.56
N ALA A 91 7.34 -11.39 4.36
CA ALA A 91 8.17 -11.00 3.23
C ALA A 91 9.54 -11.70 3.26
N LYS A 92 10.12 -11.90 4.45
CA LYS A 92 11.37 -12.65 4.65
C LYS A 92 11.20 -14.14 4.42
N ALA A 93 10.06 -14.71 4.83
CA ALA A 93 9.77 -16.14 4.72
C ALA A 93 9.22 -16.57 3.34
N ALA A 94 8.80 -15.61 2.51
CA ALA A 94 8.23 -15.87 1.20
C ALA A 94 9.20 -16.65 0.29
N LYS A 95 8.69 -17.70 -0.33
CA LYS A 95 9.46 -18.57 -1.23
C LYS A 95 9.67 -17.92 -2.61
N PRO A 96 10.61 -18.41 -3.42
CA PRO A 96 10.73 -17.97 -4.81
C PRO A 96 9.39 -18.09 -5.54
N GLY A 97 8.95 -17.00 -6.18
CA GLY A 97 7.67 -16.93 -6.90
C GLY A 97 6.45 -16.51 -6.07
N GLU A 98 6.57 -16.41 -4.74
CA GLU A 98 5.50 -15.89 -3.88
C GLU A 98 5.53 -14.36 -3.79
N LYS A 99 4.35 -13.74 -3.65
CA LYS A 99 4.22 -12.31 -3.37
C LYS A 99 4.72 -12.03 -1.95
N LYS A 100 5.69 -11.13 -1.85
CA LYS A 100 6.26 -10.67 -0.57
C LYS A 100 5.43 -9.53 -0.03
N CYS A 101 4.95 -9.61 1.20
CA CYS A 101 4.19 -8.53 1.82
C CYS A 101 4.98 -7.22 1.72
N ASN A 102 4.30 -6.18 1.24
CA ASN A 102 4.84 -4.82 1.25
C ASN A 102 3.82 -3.80 1.75
N ILE A 103 2.60 -4.25 2.09
CA ILE A 103 1.53 -3.43 2.66
C ILE A 103 0.89 -4.20 3.80
N TRP A 104 0.62 -3.49 4.89
CA TRP A 104 -0.16 -4.02 5.99
C TRP A 104 -1.29 -3.03 6.33
N VAL A 105 -2.44 -3.57 6.75
CA VAL A 105 -3.58 -2.78 7.23
C VAL A 105 -4.08 -3.41 8.52
N TYR A 106 -4.21 -2.59 9.56
CA TYR A 106 -4.58 -2.99 10.92
C TYR A 106 -5.87 -2.30 11.35
N CYS A 107 -6.77 -3.04 12.01
CA CYS A 107 -7.94 -2.47 12.65
C CYS A 107 -7.69 -2.17 14.15
N PRO A 108 -7.42 -0.91 14.54
CA PRO A 108 -7.27 -0.52 15.94
C PRO A 108 -8.60 -0.26 16.67
N SER A 109 -9.71 -0.19 15.95
CA SER A 109 -11.00 0.16 16.54
C SER A 109 -11.61 -1.01 17.29
N GLU A 110 -11.92 -0.82 18.58
CA GLU A 110 -12.59 -1.83 19.41
C GLU A 110 -13.98 -2.22 18.87
N THR A 111 -14.63 -1.31 18.15
CA THR A 111 -15.94 -1.55 17.50
C THR A 111 -15.83 -2.14 16.10
N GLY A 112 -14.63 -2.47 15.63
CA GLY A 112 -14.40 -2.95 14.28
C GLY A 112 -14.21 -1.82 13.26
N CYS A 113 -13.80 -2.20 12.05
CA CYS A 113 -13.40 -1.27 11.00
C CYS A 113 -14.27 -1.39 9.76
N TYR A 114 -14.78 -0.27 9.24
CA TYR A 114 -15.59 -0.29 8.03
C TYR A 114 -14.71 -0.52 6.78
N SER A 115 -15.12 -1.46 5.93
CA SER A 115 -14.60 -1.67 4.57
C SER A 115 -15.80 -1.90 3.64
N PRO A 116 -15.76 -1.44 2.38
CA PRO A 116 -16.87 -1.62 1.44
C PRO A 116 -16.87 -3.03 0.83
N ASP A 117 -16.93 -4.05 1.66
CA ASP A 117 -17.02 -5.44 1.24
C ASP A 117 -18.10 -6.21 2.02
N LYS A 118 -18.17 -7.53 1.80
CA LYS A 118 -19.22 -8.38 2.37
C LYS A 118 -18.95 -8.82 3.81
N TYR A 119 -17.81 -8.45 4.40
CA TYR A 119 -17.39 -8.92 5.70
C TYR A 119 -17.62 -7.88 6.78
N GLU A 120 -17.82 -8.36 8.00
CA GLU A 120 -17.80 -7.55 9.20
C GLU A 120 -16.41 -7.65 9.82
N HIS A 121 -15.66 -6.54 9.78
CA HIS A 121 -14.29 -6.54 10.29
C HIS A 121 -14.23 -6.17 11.75
N LYS A 122 -13.44 -6.92 12.51
CA LYS A 122 -13.32 -6.81 13.96
C LYS A 122 -12.01 -6.15 14.39
N HIS A 123 -11.99 -5.72 15.65
CA HIS A 123 -10.77 -5.24 16.30
C HIS A 123 -9.63 -6.27 16.13
N MET A 124 -8.40 -5.78 15.97
CA MET A 124 -7.16 -6.54 15.90
C MET A 124 -6.91 -7.25 14.57
N GLU A 125 -7.82 -7.13 13.58
CA GLU A 125 -7.58 -7.70 12.26
C GLU A 125 -6.32 -7.11 11.62
N CYS A 126 -5.46 -7.99 11.14
CA CYS A 126 -4.22 -7.68 10.47
C CYS A 126 -4.22 -8.26 9.05
N TRP A 127 -4.30 -7.39 8.07
CA TRP A 127 -4.31 -7.73 6.66
C TRP A 127 -2.91 -7.54 6.09
N LEU A 128 -2.29 -8.62 5.62
CA LEU A 128 -1.01 -8.55 4.91
C LEU A 128 -1.29 -8.59 3.43
N LYS A 129 -0.80 -7.58 2.71
CA LYS A 129 -1.09 -7.35 1.30
C LYS A 129 0.19 -7.16 0.51
N TYR A 130 0.07 -7.40 -0.78
CA TYR A 130 1.06 -7.10 -1.79
C TYR A 130 0.47 -6.16 -2.83
N GLN A 131 1.23 -5.14 -3.19
CA GLN A 131 0.96 -4.30 -4.34
C GLN A 131 2.20 -4.27 -5.23
N ASP A 132 2.01 -4.41 -6.55
CA ASP A 132 3.11 -4.30 -7.49
C ASP A 132 3.52 -2.83 -7.68
N VAL A 133 4.53 -2.41 -6.92
CA VAL A 133 5.09 -1.06 -6.99
C VAL A 133 5.87 -0.79 -8.28
N THR A 134 6.17 -1.82 -9.09
CA THR A 134 6.85 -1.64 -10.38
C THR A 134 5.97 -0.93 -11.41
N VAL A 135 4.64 -0.92 -11.21
CA VAL A 135 3.70 -0.16 -12.05
C VAL A 135 3.70 1.35 -11.71
N ARG A 136 3.94 1.71 -10.44
CA ARG A 136 4.06 3.14 -10.05
C ARG A 136 5.30 3.78 -10.65
N SER A 137 6.43 3.07 -10.68
CA SER A 137 7.63 3.58 -11.34
C SER A 137 7.56 3.52 -12.86
N GLN A 138 6.85 2.56 -13.47
CA GLN A 138 6.70 2.52 -14.93
C GLN A 138 5.83 3.65 -15.50
N SER A 139 4.82 4.12 -14.78
CA SER A 139 4.03 5.29 -15.21
C SER A 139 4.76 6.63 -15.10
N GLU A 140 5.90 6.69 -14.40
CA GLU A 140 6.75 7.88 -14.30
C GLU A 140 8.08 7.73 -15.07
N ILE A 141 8.51 6.50 -15.40
CA ILE A 141 9.72 6.22 -16.18
C ILE A 141 9.43 6.19 -17.69
N SER A 142 8.22 5.83 -18.13
CA SER A 142 7.90 5.75 -19.57
C SER A 142 7.98 7.10 -20.29
N THR A 143 7.83 8.22 -19.57
CA THR A 143 7.96 9.56 -20.15
C THR A 143 9.40 10.09 -20.19
N ILE A 144 10.32 9.47 -19.44
CA ILE A 144 11.74 9.86 -19.42
C ILE A 144 12.53 9.06 -20.47
N HIS A 145 12.16 7.81 -20.71
CA HIS A 145 12.89 6.95 -21.65
C HIS A 145 12.66 7.32 -23.13
N ASP A 146 11.49 7.86 -23.48
CA ASP A 146 11.21 8.32 -24.85
C ASP A 146 11.86 9.68 -25.17
N HIS A 147 12.17 10.50 -24.16
CA HIS A 147 12.83 11.79 -24.38
C HIS A 147 14.37 11.69 -24.44
N GLN A 148 14.97 10.71 -23.77
CA GLN A 148 16.41 10.47 -23.92
C GLN A 148 16.75 9.87 -25.29
N GLN A 149 15.89 9.01 -25.87
CA GLN A 149 16.15 8.44 -27.20
C GLN A 149 16.20 9.52 -28.29
N SER A 150 15.32 10.54 -28.26
CA SER A 150 15.31 11.61 -29.26
C SER A 150 16.48 12.60 -29.14
N ILE A 151 17.05 12.76 -27.95
CA ILE A 151 18.25 13.60 -27.74
C ILE A 151 19.52 12.87 -28.19
N TRP A 152 19.60 11.54 -28.04
CA TRP A 152 20.72 10.75 -28.57
C TRP A 152 20.69 10.66 -30.12
N ASP A 153 19.52 10.64 -30.74
CA ASP A 153 19.39 10.61 -32.21
C ASP A 153 19.66 11.98 -32.90
N LEU A 154 19.69 13.08 -32.13
CA LEU A 154 20.06 14.42 -32.62
C LEU A 154 21.53 14.79 -32.34
N ALA A 155 22.23 14.02 -31.49
CA ALA A 155 23.62 14.27 -31.12
C ALA A 155 24.65 13.47 -31.95
N THR A 156 24.20 12.57 -32.82
CA THR A 156 25.08 11.77 -33.71
C THR A 156 25.40 12.44 -35.04
N ASP A 157 24.87 13.64 -35.33
CA ASP A 157 24.99 14.29 -36.64
C ASP A 157 25.85 15.58 -36.67
N SER A 158 26.66 15.88 -35.65
CA SER A 158 27.43 17.14 -35.66
C SER A 158 28.75 17.24 -34.86
N ILE A 159 29.43 16.14 -34.58
CA ILE A 159 30.84 16.23 -34.12
C ILE A 159 31.73 15.33 -34.98
N GLU A 160 32.02 15.81 -36.19
CA GLU A 160 33.27 15.46 -36.86
C GLU A 160 34.41 16.02 -36.01
N CYS A 161 35.27 15.14 -35.50
CA CYS A 161 36.58 15.50 -34.99
C CYS A 161 37.49 15.87 -36.18
N PRO A 162 38.04 17.09 -36.30
CA PRO A 162 39.15 17.32 -37.20
C PRO A 162 40.45 16.97 -36.48
N VAL A 163 41.07 15.88 -36.93
CA VAL A 163 42.50 15.61 -36.78
C VAL A 163 43.24 16.67 -37.60
N TYR A 164 44.09 17.48 -36.97
CA TYR A 164 45.12 18.24 -37.70
C TYR A 164 46.51 17.85 -37.21
N MET A 165 47.29 17.43 -38.20
CA MET A 165 48.72 17.18 -38.21
C MET A 165 49.46 18.50 -38.49
#